data_AF-A0A6B3ULD4-F1
#
_entry.id   AF-A0A6B3ULD4-F1
#
_cell.length_a   1.000
_cell.length_b   1.000
_cell.length_c   1.000
_cell.angle_alpha   90.00
_cell.angle_beta   90.00
_cell.angle_gamma   90.00
#
_symmetry.space_group_name_H-M   'P 1'
#
loop_
_entity.id
_entity.type
_entity.pdbx_description
1 polymer ?
#
loop_
_entity_poly.entity_id
_entity_poly.type
_entity_poly.pdbx_seq_one_letter_code
_entity_poly.pdbx_strand_id
1 'polypeptide(L)'
;PALAAWADQAPAAEAERRRARARHLFALDEAVWKEERVLDRYELLYEAGLAAEAARDRALAAGDHVPVAPVPGLGQPMVSDHRRILATGLGRLRGKLKYRPVVFELTRPEFTLSELQKTVEAISGVPLHKQNFRRAVERTGLVEPLGRLDLDTGGRPAELFRFERERAAAGPALGLPLPLR
;
A
#
# COMPACT_ATOMS: atom_id res chain seq x y z
N PRO A 1 5.45 22.27 -2.83
CA PRO A 1 5.55 20.85 -3.26
C PRO A 1 5.55 20.75 -4.80
N ALA A 2 6.21 19.75 -5.40
CA ALA A 2 6.34 19.65 -6.87
C ALA A 2 4.99 19.58 -7.62
N LEU A 3 3.99 18.90 -7.04
CA LEU A 3 2.64 18.83 -7.60
C LEU A 3 1.91 20.18 -7.59
N ALA A 4 2.20 21.06 -6.63
CA ALA A 4 1.64 22.41 -6.63
C ALA A 4 2.21 23.22 -7.80
N ALA A 5 3.54 23.17 -8.00
CA ALA A 5 4.18 23.83 -9.13
C ALA A 5 3.69 23.31 -10.50
N TRP A 6 3.42 22.01 -10.63
CA TRP A 6 2.78 21.44 -11.82
C TRP A 6 1.32 21.90 -12.02
N ALA A 7 0.56 22.04 -10.94
CA ALA A 7 -0.81 22.55 -11.00
C ALA A 7 -0.84 24.01 -11.47
N ASP A 8 0.09 24.83 -10.98
CA ASP A 8 0.17 26.26 -11.26
C ASP A 8 0.58 26.59 -12.71
N GLN A 9 1.08 25.61 -13.47
CA GLN A 9 1.38 25.75 -14.90
C GLN A 9 0.13 25.79 -15.79
N ALA A 10 -1.05 25.47 -15.25
CA ALA A 10 -2.30 25.42 -15.99
C ALA A 10 -3.14 26.69 -15.80
N PRO A 11 -4.09 27.00 -16.71
CA PRO A 11 -5.06 28.06 -16.51
C PRO A 11 -5.87 27.88 -15.21
N ALA A 12 -6.35 28.98 -14.61
CA ALA A 12 -6.91 28.99 -13.25
C ALA A 12 -7.92 27.87 -12.95
N ALA A 13 -8.89 27.63 -13.84
CA ALA A 13 -9.90 26.58 -13.66
C ALA A 13 -9.30 25.16 -13.69
N GLU A 14 -8.22 24.95 -14.45
CA GLU A 14 -7.51 23.66 -14.50
C GLU A 14 -6.54 23.49 -13.35
N ALA A 15 -5.82 24.56 -12.97
CA ALA A 15 -4.95 24.57 -11.81
C ALA A 15 -5.72 24.12 -10.56
N GLU A 16 -6.94 24.62 -10.37
CA GLU A 16 -7.78 24.23 -9.23
C GLU A 16 -8.14 22.74 -9.25
N ARG A 17 -8.51 22.18 -10.41
CA ARG A 17 -8.75 20.73 -10.55
C ARG A 17 -7.51 19.91 -10.26
N ARG A 18 -6.33 20.35 -10.73
CA ARG A 18 -5.04 19.68 -10.49
C ARG A 18 -4.67 19.68 -9.01
N ARG A 19 -4.86 20.81 -8.31
CA ARG A 19 -4.65 20.91 -6.86
C ARG A 19 -5.61 20.01 -6.08
N ALA A 20 -6.90 20.00 -6.43
CA ALA A 20 -7.89 19.12 -5.82
C ALA A 20 -7.54 17.63 -5.97
N ARG A 21 -7.08 17.21 -7.16
CA ARG A 21 -6.59 15.84 -7.40
C ARG A 21 -5.38 15.52 -6.52
N ALA A 22 -4.38 16.40 -6.48
CA ALA A 22 -3.19 16.21 -5.66
C ALA A 22 -3.55 16.11 -4.16
N ARG A 23 -4.44 16.98 -3.68
CA ARG A 23 -4.94 16.97 -2.30
C ARG A 23 -5.58 15.63 -1.94
N HIS A 24 -6.51 15.14 -2.77
CA HIS A 24 -7.21 13.88 -2.52
C HIS A 24 -6.29 12.66 -2.58
N LEU A 25 -5.37 12.63 -3.55
CA LEU A 25 -4.50 11.48 -3.76
C LEU A 25 -3.36 11.41 -2.75
N PHE A 26 -2.81 12.54 -2.33
CA PHE A 26 -1.67 12.59 -1.41
C PHE A 26 -2.03 12.94 0.03
N ALA A 27 -3.32 12.95 0.39
CA ALA A 27 -3.78 13.28 1.74
C ALA A 27 -3.26 14.64 2.25
N LEU A 28 -3.21 15.64 1.35
CA LEU A 28 -2.82 17.00 1.72
C LEU A 28 -3.99 17.71 2.40
N ASP A 29 -3.70 18.74 3.19
CA ASP A 29 -4.71 19.59 3.85
C ASP A 29 -5.78 18.76 4.58
N GLU A 30 -5.33 17.82 5.44
CA GLU A 30 -6.18 16.95 6.24
C GLU A 30 -7.08 15.98 5.46
N ALA A 31 -6.88 15.84 4.14
CA ALA A 31 -7.60 14.84 3.37
C ALA A 31 -7.24 13.42 3.83
N VAL A 32 -8.22 12.51 3.81
CA VAL A 32 -8.04 11.12 4.26
C VAL A 32 -7.14 10.36 3.29
N TRP A 33 -6.09 9.73 3.82
CA TRP A 33 -5.24 8.81 3.04
C TRP A 33 -6.01 7.54 2.68
N LYS A 34 -6.12 7.28 1.37
CA LYS A 34 -6.71 6.05 0.83
C LYS A 34 -5.61 5.18 0.24
N GLU A 35 -5.18 4.16 0.97
CA GLU A 35 -4.04 3.32 0.63
C GLU A 35 -4.21 2.61 -0.74
N GLU A 36 -5.45 2.33 -1.16
CA GLU A 36 -5.81 1.67 -2.42
C GLU A 36 -5.61 2.55 -3.67
N ARG A 37 -5.49 3.88 -3.52
CA ARG A 37 -5.32 4.86 -4.61
C ARG A 37 -3.91 4.85 -5.22
N VAL A 38 -3.28 3.67 -5.31
CA VAL A 38 -1.89 3.51 -5.77
C VAL A 38 -1.75 3.86 -7.24
N LEU A 39 -2.62 3.30 -8.10
CA LEU A 39 -2.61 3.60 -9.52
C LEU A 39 -2.87 5.09 -9.79
N ASP A 40 -3.91 5.65 -9.16
CA ASP A 40 -4.27 7.07 -9.36
C ASP A 40 -3.11 8.02 -8.98
N ARG A 41 -2.36 7.71 -7.91
CA ARG A 41 -1.15 8.46 -7.55
C ARG A 41 -0.05 8.32 -8.59
N TYR A 42 0.20 7.10 -9.07
CA TYR A 42 1.18 6.87 -10.12
C TYR A 42 0.82 7.64 -11.40
N GLU A 43 -0.43 7.57 -11.85
CA GLU A 43 -0.90 8.30 -13.03
C GLU A 43 -0.74 9.81 -12.86
N LEU A 44 -1.06 10.36 -11.68
CA LEU A 44 -0.86 11.78 -11.40
C LEU A 44 0.62 12.19 -11.46
N LEU A 45 1.51 11.38 -10.89
CA LEU A 45 2.96 11.64 -10.96
C LEU A 45 3.48 11.52 -12.40
N TYR A 46 2.95 10.56 -13.17
CA TYR A 46 3.30 10.37 -14.57
C TYR A 46 2.85 11.56 -15.44
N GLU A 47 1.58 11.97 -15.30
CA GLU A 47 1.02 13.15 -15.95
C GLU A 47 1.83 14.42 -15.63
N ALA A 48 2.20 14.58 -14.35
CA ALA A 48 3.01 15.69 -13.89
C ALA A 48 4.49 15.66 -14.33
N GLY A 49 4.93 14.60 -15.01
CA GLY A 49 6.34 14.42 -15.37
C GLY A 49 7.26 14.17 -14.16
N LEU A 50 6.70 13.78 -13.02
CA LEU A 50 7.41 13.51 -11.77
C LEU A 50 7.79 12.02 -11.62
N ALA A 51 7.17 11.14 -12.41
CA ALA A 51 7.62 9.76 -12.54
C ALA A 51 8.80 9.67 -13.53
N ALA A 52 9.83 8.88 -13.20
CA ALA A 52 10.99 8.68 -14.06
C ALA A 52 10.60 8.14 -15.45
N GLU A 53 9.59 7.27 -15.47
CA GLU A 53 9.01 6.69 -16.68
C GLU A 53 8.39 7.74 -17.61
N ALA A 54 7.86 8.84 -17.08
CA ALA A 54 7.25 9.88 -17.92
C ALA A 54 8.29 10.61 -18.78
N ALA A 55 9.47 10.90 -18.22
CA ALA A 55 10.57 11.51 -18.98
C ALA A 55 11.10 10.56 -20.06
N ARG A 56 11.27 9.27 -19.71
CA ARG A 56 11.67 8.22 -20.66
C ARG A 56 10.71 8.13 -21.84
N ASP A 57 9.41 8.00 -21.57
CA ASP A 57 8.42 7.73 -22.61
C ASP A 57 8.24 8.94 -23.54
N ARG A 58 8.36 10.16 -23.02
CA ARG A 58 8.37 11.40 -23.83
C ARG A 58 9.59 11.46 -24.75
N ALA A 59 10.78 11.11 -24.25
CA ALA A 59 11.99 11.08 -25.07
C ALA A 59 11.87 10.04 -26.19
N LEU A 60 11.41 8.83 -25.86
CA LEU A 60 11.18 7.77 -26.86
C LEU A 60 10.18 8.21 -27.93
N ALA A 61 9.09 8.89 -27.55
CA ALA A 61 8.12 9.42 -28.50
C ALA A 61 8.67 10.51 -29.42
N ALA A 62 9.70 11.25 -28.97
CA ALA A 62 10.41 12.24 -29.78
C ALA A 62 11.52 11.63 -30.66
N GLY A 63 11.76 10.32 -30.58
CA GLY A 63 12.87 9.65 -31.27
C GLY A 63 14.21 9.74 -30.53
N ASP A 64 14.20 10.23 -29.29
CA ASP A 64 15.38 10.37 -28.44
C ASP A 64 15.52 9.20 -27.45
N HIS A 65 16.73 9.03 -26.91
CA HIS A 65 17.00 8.11 -25.82
C HIS A 65 17.67 8.83 -24.65
N VAL A 66 16.96 8.95 -23.53
CA VAL A 66 17.47 9.60 -22.32
C VAL A 66 17.68 8.57 -21.22
N PRO A 67 18.84 8.57 -20.53
CA PRO A 67 19.06 7.73 -19.36
C PRO A 67 18.02 8.01 -18.27
N VAL A 68 17.38 6.95 -17.77
CA VAL A 68 16.35 7.08 -16.74
C VAL A 68 17.00 6.98 -15.37
N ALA A 69 17.03 8.09 -14.63
CA ALA A 69 17.56 8.13 -13.28
C ALA A 69 16.47 7.85 -12.24
N PRO A 70 16.80 7.21 -11.10
CA PRO A 70 15.90 7.11 -9.97
C PRO A 70 15.47 8.49 -9.47
N VAL A 71 14.17 8.67 -9.26
CA VAL A 71 13.62 9.86 -8.63
C VAL A 71 13.58 9.63 -7.11
N PRO A 72 14.08 10.58 -6.29
CA PRO A 72 14.02 10.46 -4.84
C PRO A 72 12.60 10.15 -4.34
N GLY A 73 12.48 9.13 -3.49
CA GLY A 73 11.19 8.69 -2.94
C GLY A 73 10.33 7.81 -3.86
N LEU A 74 10.72 7.60 -5.12
CA LEU A 74 9.97 6.75 -6.07
C LEU A 74 10.66 5.43 -6.41
N GLY A 75 11.81 5.12 -5.80
CA GLY A 75 12.53 3.86 -6.01
C GLY A 75 13.11 3.73 -7.43
N GLN A 76 13.49 2.50 -7.79
CA GLN A 76 14.11 2.21 -9.08
C GLN A 76 13.09 2.32 -10.23
N PRO A 77 13.43 3.01 -11.34
CA PRO A 77 12.58 3.04 -12.53
C PRO A 77 12.34 1.61 -13.06
N MET A 78 11.13 1.34 -13.53
CA MET A 78 10.77 0.02 -14.06
C MET A 78 10.68 0.05 -15.57
N VAL A 79 11.03 -1.06 -16.23
CA VAL A 79 10.94 -1.19 -17.69
C VAL A 79 9.48 -1.14 -18.16
N SER A 80 9.23 -0.63 -19.36
CA SER A 80 7.88 -0.53 -19.94
C SER A 80 6.88 0.13 -18.98
N ASP A 81 5.66 -0.38 -18.93
CA ASP A 81 4.55 -0.03 -18.06
C ASP A 81 4.52 -0.85 -16.76
N HIS A 82 5.61 -1.55 -16.38
CA HIS A 82 5.63 -2.44 -15.22
C HIS A 82 5.27 -1.73 -13.91
N ARG A 83 5.63 -0.44 -13.75
CA ARG A 83 5.23 0.35 -12.58
C ARG A 83 3.72 0.57 -12.51
N ARG A 84 3.07 0.77 -13.66
CA ARG A 84 1.60 0.88 -13.78
C ARG A 84 0.92 -0.43 -13.41
N ILE A 85 1.45 -1.56 -13.90
CA ILE A 85 0.95 -2.91 -13.57
C ILE A 85 1.10 -3.17 -12.07
N LEU A 86 2.28 -2.88 -11.50
CA LEU A 86 2.54 -3.00 -10.06
C LEU A 86 1.58 -2.13 -9.24
N ALA A 87 1.40 -0.86 -9.60
CA ALA A 87 0.49 0.05 -8.92
C ALA A 87 -0.97 -0.46 -8.97
N THR A 88 -1.38 -1.03 -10.10
CA THR A 88 -2.70 -1.68 -10.25
C THR A 88 -2.84 -2.88 -9.33
N GLY A 89 -1.86 -3.78 -9.31
CA GLY A 89 -1.84 -4.97 -8.46
C GLY A 89 -1.86 -4.62 -6.97
N LEU A 90 -1.03 -3.67 -6.57
CA LEU A 90 -0.92 -3.22 -5.17
C LEU A 90 -2.21 -2.53 -4.70
N GLY A 91 -2.82 -1.68 -5.53
CA GLY A 91 -4.12 -1.07 -5.22
C GLY A 91 -5.22 -2.12 -4.99
N ARG A 92 -5.28 -3.15 -5.84
CA ARG A 92 -6.23 -4.27 -5.69
C ARG A 92 -5.94 -5.09 -4.43
N LEU A 93 -4.67 -5.36 -4.12
CA LEU A 93 -4.29 -6.09 -2.92
C LEU A 93 -4.70 -5.33 -1.65
N ARG A 94 -4.40 -4.03 -1.58
CA ARG A 94 -4.78 -3.15 -0.46
C ARG A 94 -6.30 -3.06 -0.30
N GLY A 95 -7.04 -2.96 -1.40
CA GLY A 95 -8.50 -3.03 -1.37
C GLY A 95 -9.01 -4.35 -0.79
N LYS A 96 -8.45 -5.48 -1.23
CA LYS A 96 -8.83 -6.83 -0.76
C LYS A 96 -8.59 -7.03 0.73
N LEU A 97 -7.53 -6.44 1.31
CA LEU A 97 -7.26 -6.57 2.75
C LEU A 97 -8.45 -6.15 3.62
N LYS A 98 -9.26 -5.17 3.17
CA LYS A 98 -10.41 -4.62 3.92
C LYS A 98 -11.57 -5.61 4.05
N TYR A 99 -11.70 -6.55 3.11
CA TYR A 99 -12.89 -7.41 3.02
C TYR A 99 -12.58 -8.90 2.79
N ARG A 100 -11.30 -9.29 2.73
CA ARG A 100 -10.88 -10.70 2.64
C ARG A 100 -9.64 -10.97 3.49
N PRO A 101 -9.51 -12.18 4.05
CA PRO A 101 -8.37 -12.61 4.85
C PRO A 101 -7.11 -12.94 4.01
N VAL A 102 -6.88 -12.24 2.90
CA VAL A 102 -5.78 -12.54 1.94
C VAL A 102 -4.39 -12.39 2.55
N VAL A 103 -4.25 -11.60 3.62
CA VAL A 103 -2.98 -11.44 4.33
C VAL A 103 -2.42 -12.77 4.86
N PHE A 104 -3.30 -13.70 5.28
CA PHE A 104 -2.87 -14.98 5.82
C PHE A 104 -2.31 -15.93 4.75
N GLU A 105 -2.59 -15.65 3.47
CA GLU A 105 -1.96 -16.34 2.34
C GLU A 105 -0.55 -15.82 2.06
N LEU A 106 -0.21 -14.64 2.60
CA LEU A 106 1.09 -13.98 2.44
C LEU A 106 2.00 -14.15 3.66
N THR A 107 1.50 -14.78 4.72
CA THR A 107 2.27 -15.13 5.92
C THR A 107 2.69 -16.60 5.90
N ARG A 108 3.66 -16.94 6.74
CA ARG A 108 4.03 -18.34 7.01
C ARG A 108 2.83 -19.12 7.57
N PRO A 109 2.82 -20.47 7.51
CA PRO A 109 1.73 -21.27 8.09
C PRO A 109 1.56 -21.06 9.60
N GLU A 110 2.66 -20.80 10.30
CA GLU A 110 2.70 -20.45 11.72
C GLU A 110 3.40 -19.09 11.84
N PHE A 111 2.80 -18.18 12.60
CA PHE A 111 3.28 -16.80 12.69
C PHE A 111 2.95 -16.19 14.05
N THR A 112 3.73 -15.20 14.44
CA THR A 112 3.42 -14.33 15.57
C THR A 112 2.49 -13.19 15.12
N LEU A 113 1.67 -12.65 16.03
CA LEU A 113 0.85 -11.46 15.71
C LEU A 113 1.69 -10.25 15.30
N SER A 114 2.95 -10.17 15.75
CA SER A 114 3.87 -9.10 15.35
C SER A 114 4.32 -9.24 13.91
N GLU A 115 4.57 -10.47 13.43
CA GLU A 115 4.87 -10.73 12.01
C GLU A 115 3.66 -10.44 11.13
N LEU A 116 2.47 -10.87 11.56
CA LEU A 116 1.22 -10.54 10.85
C LEU A 116 1.04 -9.02 10.73
N GLN A 117 1.26 -8.27 11.83
CA GLN A 117 1.21 -6.81 11.81
C GLN A 117 2.20 -6.22 10.79
N LYS A 118 3.47 -6.66 10.82
CA LYS A 118 4.50 -6.19 9.88
C LYS A 118 4.11 -6.45 8.43
N THR A 119 3.53 -7.60 8.12
CA THR A 119 3.03 -7.93 6.79
C THR A 119 1.91 -6.98 6.36
N VAL A 120 0.94 -6.70 7.24
CA VAL A 120 -0.14 -5.76 6.94
C VAL A 120 0.39 -4.34 6.75
N GLU A 121 1.30 -3.87 7.62
CA GLU A 121 1.94 -2.55 7.52
C GLU A 121 2.73 -2.42 6.21
N ALA A 122 3.48 -3.46 5.82
CA ALA A 122 4.25 -3.48 4.58
C ALA A 122 3.35 -3.39 3.33
N ILE A 123 2.23 -4.11 3.33
CA ILE A 123 1.29 -4.08 2.19
C ILE A 123 0.54 -2.75 2.15
N SER A 124 -0.03 -2.32 3.27
CA SER A 124 -0.86 -1.11 3.37
C SER A 124 -0.06 0.18 3.25
N GLY A 125 1.23 0.14 3.60
CA GLY A 125 2.13 1.29 3.61
C GLY A 125 1.84 2.28 4.75
N VAL A 126 1.10 1.86 5.78
CA VAL A 126 0.75 2.68 6.94
C VAL A 126 1.08 1.95 8.24
N PRO A 127 1.60 2.65 9.26
CA PRO A 127 1.86 2.04 10.55
C PRO A 127 0.55 1.77 11.29
N LEU A 128 0.49 0.65 12.01
CA LEU A 128 -0.68 0.22 12.76
C LEU A 128 -0.43 0.29 14.26
N HIS A 129 -1.50 0.58 15.01
CA HIS A 129 -1.43 0.59 16.47
C HIS A 129 -1.43 -0.84 17.02
N LYS A 130 -0.34 -1.24 17.68
CA LYS A 130 -0.09 -2.64 18.11
C LYS A 130 -1.23 -3.26 18.94
N GLN A 131 -1.73 -2.57 19.97
CA GLN A 131 -2.78 -3.13 20.84
C GLN A 131 -4.12 -3.28 20.11
N ASN A 132 -4.54 -2.24 19.39
CA ASN A 132 -5.76 -2.26 18.59
C ASN A 132 -5.70 -3.33 17.50
N PHE A 133 -4.55 -3.49 16.85
CA PHE A 133 -4.36 -4.55 15.85
C PHE A 133 -4.54 -5.93 16.47
N ARG A 134 -3.88 -6.21 17.60
CA ARG A 134 -4.05 -7.48 18.34
C ARG A 134 -5.52 -7.75 18.67
N ARG A 135 -6.20 -6.81 19.34
CA ARG A 135 -7.61 -6.97 19.72
C ARG A 135 -8.50 -7.21 18.50
N ALA A 136 -8.21 -6.53 17.39
CA ALA A 136 -9.00 -6.63 16.19
C ALA A 136 -8.82 -7.98 15.47
N VAL A 137 -7.59 -8.49 15.41
CA VAL A 137 -7.29 -9.84 14.89
C VAL A 137 -7.95 -10.91 15.75
N GLU A 138 -7.81 -10.84 17.08
CA GLU A 138 -8.46 -11.78 18.01
C GLU A 138 -9.99 -11.80 17.83
N ARG A 139 -10.61 -10.62 17.68
CA ARG A 139 -12.06 -10.49 17.44
C ARG A 139 -12.52 -11.11 16.12
N THR A 140 -11.65 -11.24 15.12
CA THR A 140 -12.03 -11.91 13.86
C THR A 140 -12.28 -13.40 14.03
N GLY A 141 -11.69 -14.02 15.07
CA GLY A 141 -11.72 -15.47 15.27
C GLY A 141 -10.96 -16.26 14.20
N LEU A 142 -10.26 -15.59 13.27
CA LEU A 142 -9.56 -16.23 12.14
C LEU A 142 -8.18 -16.78 12.52
N VAL A 143 -7.73 -16.59 13.76
CA VAL A 143 -6.44 -17.08 14.24
C VAL A 143 -6.65 -17.98 15.45
N GLU A 144 -5.96 -19.12 15.45
CA GLU A 144 -5.90 -20.04 16.59
C GLU A 144 -4.52 -19.94 17.27
N PRO A 145 -4.44 -19.83 18.61
CA PRO A 145 -3.18 -19.95 19.33
C PRO A 145 -2.71 -21.41 19.33
N LEU A 146 -1.41 -21.63 19.10
CA LEU A 146 -0.82 -22.96 19.09
C LEU A 146 -0.29 -23.42 20.46
N GLY A 147 -0.36 -22.57 21.48
CA GLY A 147 0.20 -22.83 22.81
C GLY A 147 1.74 -22.94 22.86
N ARG A 148 2.40 -22.62 21.74
CA ARG A 148 3.87 -22.61 21.59
C ARG A 148 4.36 -21.18 21.42
N LEU A 149 5.60 -20.96 21.86
CA LEU A 149 6.26 -19.66 21.74
C LEU A 149 7.38 -19.74 20.70
N ASP A 150 7.49 -18.72 19.89
CA ASP A 150 8.67 -18.44 19.09
C ASP A 150 9.72 -17.74 19.97
N LEU A 151 10.91 -18.33 20.04
CA LEU A 151 12.06 -17.85 20.80
C LEU A 151 12.99 -16.97 19.95
N ASP A 152 12.91 -17.08 18.61
CA ASP A 152 13.80 -16.40 17.66
C ASP A 152 13.26 -15.02 17.24
N THR A 153 12.55 -14.34 18.13
CA THR A 153 11.97 -13.02 17.87
C THR A 153 12.97 -11.87 18.06
N GLY A 154 14.21 -12.17 18.46
CA GLY A 154 15.22 -11.17 18.83
C GLY A 154 14.88 -10.41 20.12
N GLY A 155 13.97 -10.93 20.94
CA GLY A 155 13.47 -10.30 22.15
C GLY A 155 12.65 -11.25 23.03
N ARG A 156 11.55 -10.76 23.61
CA ARG A 156 10.65 -11.60 24.43
C ARG A 156 10.00 -12.68 23.55
N PRO A 157 9.93 -13.94 24.01
CA PRO A 157 9.19 -14.99 23.32
C PRO A 157 7.76 -14.55 22.97
N ALA A 158 7.32 -14.90 21.76
CA ALA A 158 5.99 -14.51 21.27
C ALA A 158 5.16 -15.75 20.92
N GLU A 159 3.88 -15.71 21.25
CA GLU A 159 2.97 -16.81 20.94
C GLU A 159 2.78 -16.99 19.43
N LEU A 160 2.80 -18.25 19.01
CA LEU A 160 2.55 -18.67 17.63
C LEU A 160 1.06 -18.92 17.40
N PHE A 161 0.62 -18.48 16.23
CA PHE A 161 -0.75 -18.61 15.75
C PHE A 161 -0.78 -19.29 14.39
N ARG A 162 -1.93 -19.88 14.05
CA ARG A 162 -2.24 -20.38 12.70
C ARG A 162 -3.53 -19.76 12.20
N PHE A 163 -3.65 -19.66 10.87
CA PHE A 163 -4.87 -19.22 10.21
C PHE A 163 -5.92 -20.34 10.12
N GLU A 164 -7.12 -20.03 10.61
CA GLU A 164 -8.28 -20.94 10.66
C GLU A 164 -9.09 -20.91 9.35
N ARG A 165 -8.61 -21.68 8.36
CA ARG A 165 -9.16 -21.69 6.99
C ARG A 165 -10.62 -22.13 6.93
N GLU A 166 -11.00 -23.14 7.73
CA GLU A 166 -12.37 -23.67 7.73
C GLU A 166 -13.36 -22.62 8.25
N ARG A 167 -12.97 -21.88 9.29
CA ARG A 167 -13.79 -20.79 9.84
C ARG A 167 -13.92 -19.62 8.88
N ALA A 168 -12.85 -19.31 8.13
CA ALA A 168 -12.89 -18.32 7.07
C ALA A 168 -13.85 -18.73 5.93
N ALA A 169 -13.96 -20.03 5.63
CA ALA A 169 -14.87 -20.54 4.60
C ALA A 169 -16.35 -20.60 5.06
N ALA A 170 -16.59 -20.78 6.37
CA ALA A 170 -17.92 -21.01 6.94
C ALA A 170 -18.74 -19.73 7.23
N GLY A 171 -18.16 -18.53 7.11
CA GLY A 171 -18.83 -17.26 7.40
C GLY A 171 -18.44 -16.14 6.45
N PRO A 172 -19.02 -14.93 6.58
CA PRO A 172 -18.52 -13.77 5.87
C PRO A 172 -17.09 -13.49 6.35
N ALA A 173 -16.11 -13.88 5.54
CA ALA A 173 -14.70 -13.66 5.81
C ALA A 173 -14.38 -12.18 5.79
N LEU A 174 -14.68 -11.47 6.89
CA LEU A 174 -14.38 -10.06 7.06
C LEU A 174 -12.86 -9.88 6.98
N GLY A 175 -12.42 -8.87 6.24
CA GLY A 175 -11.00 -8.54 6.16
C GLY A 175 -10.45 -8.04 7.49
N LEU A 176 -9.14 -7.80 7.54
CA LEU A 176 -8.55 -7.23 8.74
C LEU A 176 -8.83 -5.73 8.80
N PRO A 177 -9.40 -5.23 9.91
CA PRO A 177 -9.47 -3.79 10.12
C PRO A 177 -8.06 -3.23 10.26
N LEU A 178 -7.84 -2.03 9.73
CA LEU A 178 -6.56 -1.33 9.79
C LEU A 178 -6.66 -0.20 10.84
N PRO A 179 -6.33 -0.46 12.12
CA PRO A 179 -6.29 0.59 13.12
C PRO A 179 -5.04 1.44 12.91
N LEU A 180 -5.20 2.47 12.07
CA LEU A 180 -4.17 3.47 11.81
C LEU A 180 -3.69 4.09 13.14
N ARG A 181 -2.40 4.44 13.20
CA ARG A 181 -1.84 5.19 14.33
C ARG A 181 -2.25 6.65 14.32
#